data_AF-A0A0E0FNX6-F1
#
_entry.id   AF-A0A0E0FNX6-F1
#
_cell.length_a   1.000
_cell.length_b   1.000
_cell.length_c   1.000
_cell.angle_alpha   90.00
_cell.angle_beta   90.00
_cell.angle_gamma   90.00
#
_symmetry.space_group_name_H-M   'P 1'
#
loop_
_entity.id
_entity.type
_entity.pdbx_description
1 polymer ?
#
loop_
_entity_poly.entity_id
_entity_poly.type
_entity_poly.pdbx_seq_one_letter_code
_entity_poly.pdbx_strand_id
1 'polypeptide(L)'
;MDPIEFEIELGVKGTSPSEDKILSAKAFGYNGTAQRHRCGSLRSMMLSGARSKLKFKYAHIPVALEATIKVRITGGSTDFCGKFIAHTTSINEHVILLDSGEEMVAFSHDGAIDFCRSVVAVEGNGGALIVDVHARQSGDENISCASKKFIPFIAIEL
;
A
#
# COMPACT_ATOMS: atom_id res chain seq x y z
N MET A 1 -19.53 5.28 -22.44
CA MET A 1 -18.98 5.65 -21.13
C MET A 1 -17.56 6.10 -21.37
N ASP A 2 -17.28 7.36 -21.09
CA ASP A 2 -15.96 7.94 -21.29
C ASP A 2 -14.99 7.37 -20.23
N PRO A 3 -13.73 7.09 -20.61
CA PRO A 3 -12.74 6.61 -19.66
C PRO A 3 -12.47 7.67 -18.58
N ILE A 4 -12.19 7.24 -17.36
CA ILE A 4 -11.74 8.15 -16.29
C ILE A 4 -10.30 8.53 -16.62
N GLU A 5 -9.99 9.82 -16.70
CA GLU A 5 -8.61 10.27 -16.87
C GLU A 5 -8.00 10.67 -15.52
N PHE A 6 -6.82 10.14 -15.25
CA PHE A 6 -6.03 10.49 -14.08
C PHE A 6 -4.74 11.16 -14.53
N GLU A 7 -4.39 12.29 -13.92
CA GLU A 7 -3.07 12.90 -14.09
C GLU A 7 -2.18 12.56 -12.90
N ILE A 8 -0.95 12.15 -13.19
CA ILE A 8 0.09 11.96 -12.17
C ILE A 8 1.21 12.95 -12.41
N GLU A 9 1.52 13.69 -11.35
CA GLU A 9 2.62 14.64 -11.30
C GLU A 9 3.72 14.14 -10.35
N LEU A 10 4.96 14.19 -10.82
CA LEU A 10 6.16 14.01 -10.02
C LEU A 10 6.86 15.37 -9.88
N GLY A 11 6.80 15.93 -8.67
CA GLY A 11 7.52 17.14 -8.29
C GLY A 11 8.74 16.85 -7.41
N VAL A 12 9.69 17.78 -7.41
CA VAL A 12 10.77 17.87 -6.42
C VAL A 12 10.55 19.12 -5.60
N LYS A 13 10.63 18.97 -4.27
CA LYS A 13 10.55 20.08 -3.32
C LYS A 13 11.86 20.87 -3.29
N GLY A 14 11.76 22.19 -3.42
CA GLY A 14 12.85 23.12 -3.21
C GLY A 14 12.95 23.58 -1.75
N THR A 15 13.86 24.51 -1.44
CA THR A 15 13.97 25.06 -0.08
C THR A 15 12.83 26.02 0.27
N SER A 16 12.18 26.56 -0.76
CA SER A 16 10.98 27.38 -0.68
C SER A 16 9.96 26.94 -1.74
N PRO A 17 8.66 27.23 -1.56
CA PRO A 17 7.64 26.85 -2.54
C PRO A 17 7.91 27.36 -3.97
N SER A 18 8.59 28.49 -4.12
CA SER A 18 8.99 29.05 -5.43
C SER A 18 10.08 28.25 -6.15
N GLU A 19 10.80 27.38 -5.43
CA GLU A 19 11.85 26.52 -5.98
C GLU A 19 11.35 25.11 -6.32
N ASP A 20 10.10 24.79 -6.00
CA ASP A 20 9.48 23.52 -6.35
C ASP A 20 9.45 23.34 -7.87
N LYS A 21 9.74 22.13 -8.34
CA LYS A 21 9.89 21.85 -9.78
C LYS A 21 9.18 20.58 -10.17
N ILE A 22 8.35 20.67 -11.21
CA ILE A 22 7.72 19.50 -11.82
C ILE A 22 8.74 18.81 -12.75
N LEU A 23 8.98 17.53 -12.50
CA LEU A 23 9.82 16.68 -13.34
C LEU A 23 9.01 15.99 -14.45
N SER A 24 7.75 15.63 -14.16
CA SER A 24 6.80 15.12 -15.15
C SER A 24 5.37 15.30 -14.67
N ALA A 25 4.46 15.60 -15.60
CA ALA A 25 3.01 15.54 -15.41
C ALA A 25 2.41 14.84 -16.64
N LYS A 26 1.62 13.78 -16.41
CA LYS A 26 1.04 12.97 -17.49
C LYS A 26 -0.35 12.46 -17.11
N ALA A 27 -1.33 12.76 -17.95
CA ALA A 27 -2.66 12.17 -17.92
C ALA A 27 -2.67 10.76 -18.54
N PHE A 28 -3.52 9.88 -18.01
CA PHE A 28 -3.79 8.57 -18.57
C PHE A 28 -5.26 8.16 -18.38
N GLY A 29 -5.84 7.57 -19.43
CA GLY A 29 -7.19 7.05 -19.40
C GLY A 29 -7.26 5.67 -18.75
N TYR A 30 -8.23 5.50 -17.86
CA TYR A 30 -8.62 4.26 -17.21
C TYR A 30 -10.03 3.88 -17.64
N ASN A 31 -10.15 2.82 -18.43
CA ASN A 31 -11.44 2.28 -18.85
C ASN A 31 -11.83 1.09 -17.98
N GLY A 32 -12.56 1.33 -16.88
CA GLY A 32 -13.01 0.27 -15.97
C GLY A 32 -13.82 -0.85 -16.64
N THR A 33 -14.59 -0.54 -17.70
CA THR A 33 -15.44 -1.53 -18.39
C THR A 33 -14.63 -2.56 -19.17
N ALA A 34 -13.60 -2.13 -19.89
CA ALA A 34 -12.68 -3.01 -20.61
C ALA A 34 -11.82 -3.87 -19.65
N GLN A 35 -11.60 -3.37 -18.43
CA GLN A 35 -10.75 -4.05 -17.44
C GLN A 35 -11.49 -5.10 -16.60
N ARG A 36 -12.83 -5.19 -16.67
CA ARG A 36 -13.62 -6.21 -15.93
C ARG A 36 -13.16 -7.65 -16.21
N HIS A 37 -12.78 -7.94 -17.46
CA HIS A 37 -12.30 -9.27 -17.87
C HIS A 37 -10.84 -9.56 -17.49
N ARG A 38 -10.14 -8.59 -16.88
CA ARG A 38 -8.70 -8.65 -16.61
C ARG A 38 -8.36 -8.26 -15.16
N CYS A 39 -9.26 -8.59 -14.25
CA CYS A 39 -9.13 -8.49 -12.79
C CYS A 39 -7.82 -9.08 -12.26
N GLY A 40 -7.23 -8.47 -11.23
CA GLY A 40 -6.07 -8.99 -10.49
C GLY A 40 -4.74 -8.91 -11.25
N SER A 41 -4.77 -8.76 -12.57
CA SER A 41 -3.54 -8.61 -13.37
C SER A 41 -2.91 -7.24 -13.15
N LEU A 42 -1.70 -7.23 -12.60
CA LEU A 42 -0.87 -6.05 -12.51
C LEU A 42 -0.47 -5.56 -13.90
N ARG A 43 -0.76 -4.29 -14.18
CA ARG A 43 -0.37 -3.59 -15.38
C ARG A 43 0.72 -2.61 -15.07
N SER A 44 1.51 -2.32 -16.10
CA SER A 44 2.45 -1.22 -16.04
C SER A 44 2.42 -0.42 -17.33
N MET A 45 2.61 0.88 -17.19
CA MET A 45 2.75 1.82 -18.28
C MET A 45 4.01 2.64 -18.03
N MET A 46 4.80 2.84 -19.08
CA MET A 46 5.95 3.73 -19.04
C MET A 46 5.55 5.08 -19.63
N LEU A 47 5.68 6.13 -18.83
CA LEU A 47 5.37 7.50 -19.19
C LEU A 47 6.68 8.29 -19.24
N SER A 48 7.13 8.65 -20.43
CA SER A 48 8.31 9.49 -20.62
C SER A 48 7.91 10.97 -20.53
N GLY A 49 8.46 11.67 -19.55
CA GLY A 49 8.40 13.13 -19.42
C GLY A 49 9.67 13.79 -19.94
N ALA A 50 9.70 15.13 -19.94
CA ALA A 50 10.86 15.90 -20.39
C ALA A 50 12.11 15.67 -19.53
N ARG A 51 11.94 15.32 -18.25
CA ARG A 51 13.03 15.20 -17.26
C ARG A 51 13.03 13.91 -16.45
N SER A 52 12.10 13.00 -16.70
CA SER A 52 12.02 11.71 -16.00
C SER A 52 11.26 10.66 -16.81
N LYS A 53 11.42 9.39 -16.43
CA LYS A 53 10.59 8.28 -16.89
C LYS A 53 9.80 7.76 -15.69
N LEU A 54 8.48 7.82 -15.77
CA LEU A 54 7.58 7.33 -14.74
C LEU A 54 7.07 5.94 -15.14
N LYS A 55 7.31 4.94 -14.29
CA LYS A 55 6.67 3.63 -14.41
C LYS A 55 5.43 3.61 -13.53
N PHE A 56 4.26 3.79 -14.14
CA PHE A 56 3.00 3.65 -13.44
C PHE A 56 2.59 2.17 -13.41
N LYS A 57 2.10 1.69 -12.26
CA LYS A 57 1.57 0.34 -12.10
C LYS A 57 0.17 0.40 -11.50
N TYR A 58 -0.74 -0.43 -11.98
CA TYR A 58 -2.10 -0.49 -11.46
C TYR A 58 -2.73 -1.86 -11.71
N ALA A 59 -3.74 -2.20 -10.92
CA ALA A 59 -4.54 -3.41 -11.08
C ALA A 59 -6.01 -3.11 -10.78
N HIS A 60 -6.92 -3.87 -11.39
CA HIS A 60 -8.35 -3.74 -11.19
C HIS A 60 -8.84 -4.79 -10.19
N ILE A 61 -9.49 -4.36 -9.10
CA ILE A 61 -10.19 -5.21 -8.14
C ILE A 61 -11.71 -5.10 -8.42
N PRO A 62 -12.42 -6.18 -8.81
CA PRO A 62 -13.84 -6.14 -9.20
C PRO A 62 -14.78 -5.73 -8.09
N VAL A 63 -14.52 -6.23 -6.89
CA VAL A 63 -15.21 -5.86 -5.67
C VAL A 63 -14.14 -5.43 -4.69
N ALA A 64 -13.92 -4.14 -4.56
CA ALA A 64 -12.98 -3.57 -3.61
C ALA A 64 -13.72 -3.16 -2.35
N LEU A 65 -13.28 -3.66 -1.20
CA LEU A 65 -13.72 -3.24 0.11
C LEU A 65 -12.64 -2.35 0.71
N GLU A 66 -13.03 -1.22 1.29
CA GLU A 66 -12.12 -0.42 2.11
C GLU A 66 -11.98 -1.09 3.47
N ALA A 67 -10.74 -1.36 3.90
CA ALA A 67 -10.45 -1.95 5.20
C ALA A 67 -9.44 -1.11 5.97
N THR A 68 -9.66 -0.99 7.28
CA THR A 68 -8.72 -0.38 8.21
C THR A 68 -7.93 -1.46 8.95
N ILE A 69 -6.61 -1.31 9.00
CA ILE A 69 -5.70 -2.22 9.70
C ILE A 69 -5.28 -1.56 11.02
N LYS A 70 -5.36 -2.34 12.11
CA LYS A 70 -4.79 -1.98 13.41
C LYS A 70 -3.97 -3.15 13.94
N VAL A 71 -2.73 -2.88 14.31
CA VAL A 71 -1.85 -3.84 14.99
C VAL A 71 -1.55 -3.31 16.40
N ARG A 72 -1.55 -4.22 17.39
CA ARG A 72 -1.30 -3.88 18.79
C ARG A 72 -0.21 -4.78 19.37
N ILE A 73 0.66 -4.19 20.18
CA ILE A 73 1.57 -4.94 21.05
C ILE A 73 0.76 -5.43 22.25
N THR A 74 0.65 -6.75 22.42
CA THR A 74 -0.12 -7.38 23.51
C THR A 74 0.76 -7.89 24.65
N GLY A 75 2.08 -7.80 24.50
CA GLY A 75 3.08 -8.24 25.49
C GLY A 75 4.45 -8.43 24.84
N GLY A 76 5.47 -8.72 25.67
CA GLY A 76 6.86 -8.90 25.23
C GLY A 76 7.68 -7.60 25.25
N SER A 77 8.89 -7.66 24.70
CA SER A 77 9.77 -6.48 24.59
C SER A 77 9.29 -5.54 23.48
N THR A 78 9.39 -4.24 23.75
CA THR A 78 9.09 -3.16 22.80
C THR A 78 10.32 -2.62 22.09
N ASP A 79 11.51 -3.14 22.41
CA ASP A 79 12.78 -2.73 21.83
C ASP A 79 13.02 -3.44 20.48
N PHE A 80 12.22 -3.09 19.48
CA PHE A 80 12.31 -3.66 18.14
C PHE A 80 12.11 -2.61 17.05
N CYS A 81 12.79 -2.80 15.93
CA CYS A 81 12.46 -2.14 14.67
C CYS A 81 11.58 -3.07 13.83
N GLY A 82 10.77 -2.49 12.93
CA GLY A 82 9.82 -3.29 12.18
C GLY A 82 9.28 -2.65 10.91
N LYS A 83 8.90 -3.52 9.99
CA LYS A 83 8.24 -3.21 8.73
C LYS A 83 6.93 -3.97 8.64
N PHE A 84 5.84 -3.24 8.39
CA PHE A 84 4.48 -3.73 8.29
C PHE A 84 3.99 -3.54 6.88
N ILE A 85 3.60 -4.64 6.23
CA ILE A 85 3.29 -4.68 4.81
C ILE A 85 1.89 -5.26 4.65
N ALA A 86 1.11 -4.70 3.73
CA ALA A 86 -0.19 -5.22 3.33
C ALA A 86 -0.23 -5.50 1.83
N HIS A 87 -0.81 -6.62 1.43
CA HIS A 87 -1.08 -6.93 0.02
C HIS A 87 -2.31 -7.81 -0.16
N THR A 88 -2.91 -7.70 -1.34
CA THR A 88 -4.03 -8.56 -1.74
C THR A 88 -3.52 -9.77 -2.49
N THR A 89 -4.15 -10.92 -2.30
CA THR A 89 -3.70 -12.18 -2.92
C THR A 89 -3.60 -12.17 -4.45
N SER A 90 -4.44 -11.42 -5.16
CA SER A 90 -4.39 -11.41 -6.64
C SER A 90 -3.36 -10.44 -7.23
N ILE A 91 -2.92 -9.44 -6.46
CA ILE A 91 -2.04 -8.38 -6.94
C ILE A 91 -0.65 -8.58 -6.34
N ASN A 92 0.33 -8.88 -7.19
CA ASN A 92 1.73 -9.03 -6.78
C ASN A 92 2.44 -7.68 -6.54
N GLU A 93 1.80 -6.80 -5.79
CA GLU A 93 2.36 -5.55 -5.28
C GLU A 93 1.88 -5.37 -3.85
N HIS A 94 2.68 -4.68 -3.05
CA HIS A 94 2.38 -4.47 -1.64
C HIS A 94 2.41 -2.99 -1.28
N VAL A 95 1.81 -2.72 -0.14
CA VAL A 95 1.72 -1.42 0.47
C VAL A 95 2.47 -1.49 1.79
N ILE A 96 3.44 -0.60 1.98
CA ILE A 96 4.10 -0.42 3.28
C ILE A 96 3.17 0.41 4.15
N LEU A 97 2.70 -0.17 5.26
CA LEU A 97 1.89 0.51 6.28
C LEU A 97 2.79 1.36 7.20
N LEU A 98 3.96 0.81 7.52
CA LEU A 98 5.02 1.42 8.30
C LEU A 98 6.35 0.71 7.97
N ASP A 99 7.42 1.49 7.92
CA ASP A 99 8.80 1.01 7.89
C ASP A 99 9.60 1.89 8.85
N SER A 100 9.95 1.35 10.03
CA SER A 100 10.74 2.10 11.00
C SER A 100 12.23 2.12 10.67
N GLY A 101 12.67 1.34 9.67
CA GLY A 101 14.09 1.18 9.35
C GLY A 101 14.89 0.66 10.55
N GLU A 102 15.83 1.48 11.02
CA GLU A 102 16.66 1.19 12.19
C GLU A 102 16.07 1.76 13.49
N GLU A 103 15.02 2.60 13.39
CA GLU A 103 14.37 3.20 14.54
C GLU A 103 13.39 2.22 15.20
N MET A 104 13.16 2.41 16.50
CA MET A 104 12.15 1.63 17.22
C MET A 104 10.76 1.96 16.70
N VAL A 105 9.89 0.95 16.67
CA VAL A 105 8.50 1.13 16.27
C VAL A 105 7.78 2.02 17.27
N ALA A 106 7.21 3.13 16.81
CA ALA A 106 6.36 3.98 17.61
C ALA A 106 4.96 3.34 17.81
N PHE A 107 4.45 3.43 19.03
CA PHE A 107 3.13 2.97 19.40
C PHE A 107 2.52 3.84 20.50
N SER A 108 1.21 3.90 20.52
CA SER A 108 0.44 4.66 21.51
C SER A 108 0.33 3.92 22.85
N HIS A 109 -0.15 4.61 23.90
CA HIS A 109 -0.32 4.04 25.25
C HIS A 109 -1.17 2.76 25.27
N ASP A 110 -2.12 2.59 24.35
CA ASP A 110 -2.95 1.38 24.27
C ASP A 110 -2.30 0.23 23.47
N GLY A 111 -1.00 0.37 23.16
CA GLY A 111 -0.19 -0.58 22.42
C GLY A 111 -0.41 -0.55 20.91
N ALA A 112 -1.27 0.32 20.37
CA ALA A 112 -1.49 0.40 18.93
C ALA A 112 -0.29 1.02 18.21
N ILE A 113 0.15 0.36 17.14
CA ILE A 113 1.23 0.85 16.30
C ILE A 113 0.75 2.01 15.44
N ASP A 114 1.56 3.06 15.35
CA ASP A 114 1.25 4.27 14.59
C ASP A 114 1.68 4.11 13.13
N PHE A 115 0.74 3.68 12.28
CA PHE A 115 1.01 3.51 10.86
C PHE A 115 1.00 4.83 10.08
N CYS A 116 1.90 4.96 9.12
CA CYS A 116 1.86 6.05 8.12
C CYS A 116 0.60 5.95 7.25
N ARG A 117 0.05 4.74 7.10
CA ARG A 117 -1.24 4.48 6.47
C ARG A 117 -1.92 3.26 7.09
N SER A 118 -3.20 3.38 7.41
CA SER A 118 -3.99 2.29 7.99
C SER A 118 -5.11 1.79 7.08
N VAL A 119 -5.40 2.48 5.98
CA VAL A 119 -6.47 2.13 5.05
C VAL A 119 -5.90 1.42 3.82
N VAL A 120 -6.48 0.27 3.49
CA VAL A 120 -6.12 -0.57 2.33
C VAL A 120 -7.37 -1.04 1.58
N ALA A 121 -7.19 -1.36 0.30
CA ALA A 121 -8.22 -2.03 -0.48
C ALA A 121 -8.08 -3.56 -0.29
N VAL A 122 -9.21 -4.23 -0.12
CA VAL A 122 -9.30 -5.69 -0.03
C VAL A 122 -10.24 -6.21 -1.11
N GLU A 123 -9.88 -7.35 -1.69
CA GLU A 123 -10.71 -8.04 -2.65
C GLU A 123 -11.89 -8.72 -1.95
N GLY A 124 -13.11 -8.30 -2.29
CA GLY A 124 -14.34 -9.00 -1.95
C GLY A 124 -14.51 -10.29 -2.75
N ASN A 125 -15.46 -11.12 -2.35
CA ASN A 125 -15.83 -12.38 -3.03
C ASN A 125 -14.68 -13.39 -3.20
N GLY A 126 -14.03 -13.75 -2.08
CA GLY A 126 -13.10 -14.88 -2.02
C GLY A 126 -11.62 -14.52 -2.16
N GLY A 127 -11.29 -13.24 -2.33
CA GLY A 127 -9.91 -12.76 -2.14
C GLY A 127 -9.53 -12.62 -0.67
N ALA A 128 -8.28 -12.23 -0.42
CA ALA A 128 -7.79 -12.01 0.93
C ALA A 128 -6.81 -10.85 1.01
N LEU A 129 -6.79 -10.21 2.17
CA LEU A 129 -5.73 -9.31 2.59
C LEU A 129 -4.69 -10.11 3.39
N ILE A 130 -3.43 -9.96 3.04
CA ILE A 130 -2.31 -10.49 3.82
C ILE A 130 -1.59 -9.31 4.45
N VAL A 131 -1.35 -9.41 5.75
CA VAL A 131 -0.52 -8.46 6.50
C VAL A 131 0.73 -9.19 6.96
N ASP A 132 1.88 -8.74 6.48
CA ASP A 132 3.19 -9.25 6.89
C ASP A 132 3.82 -8.31 7.90
N VAL A 133 4.47 -8.91 8.90
CA VAL A 133 5.24 -8.22 9.93
C VAL A 133 6.65 -8.76 9.86
N HIS A 134 7.60 -7.87 9.58
CA HIS A 134 9.02 -8.14 9.67
C HIS A 134 9.53 -7.38 10.88
N ALA A 135 10.06 -8.07 11.88
CA ALA A 135 10.52 -7.46 13.12
C ALA A 135 11.93 -7.95 13.48
N ARG A 136 12.73 -7.06 14.03
CA ARG A 136 14.08 -7.37 14.51
C ARG A 136 14.27 -6.72 15.87
N GLN A 137 14.70 -7.52 16.85
CA GLN A 137 14.97 -7.03 18.19
C GLN A 137 16.26 -6.19 18.21
N SER A 138 16.31 -5.18 19.07
CA SER A 138 17.52 -4.37 19.24
C SER A 138 18.72 -5.24 19.62
N GLY A 139 19.81 -5.11 18.86
CA GLY A 139 21.03 -5.91 19.04
C GLY A 139 21.01 -7.31 18.42
N ASP A 140 19.91 -7.72 17.79
CA ASP A 140 19.84 -8.92 16.95
C ASP A 140 19.97 -8.54 15.47
N GLU A 141 20.62 -9.38 14.68
CA GLU A 141 20.69 -9.23 13.22
C GLU A 141 19.57 -9.99 12.51
N ASN A 142 18.93 -10.95 13.20
CA ASN A 142 17.90 -11.80 12.61
C ASN A 142 16.55 -11.07 12.51
N ILE A 143 15.98 -11.10 11.31
CA ILE A 143 14.62 -10.62 11.05
C ILE A 143 13.66 -11.79 11.20
N SER A 144 12.69 -11.64 12.09
CA SER A 144 11.55 -12.55 12.21
C SER A 144 10.42 -12.07 11.31
N CYS A 145 9.87 -12.98 10.50
CA CYS A 145 8.75 -12.69 9.60
C CYS A 145 7.52 -13.50 10.00
N ALA A 146 6.37 -12.83 10.12
CA ALA A 146 5.08 -13.47 10.35
C ALA A 146 4.02 -12.85 9.44
N SER A 147 3.06 -13.66 8.99
CA SER A 147 1.99 -13.21 8.11
C SER A 147 0.62 -13.57 8.67
N LYS A 148 -0.35 -12.70 8.46
CA LYS A 148 -1.75 -12.95 8.80
C LYS A 148 -2.63 -12.73 7.58
N LYS A 149 -3.43 -13.74 7.26
CA LYS A 149 -4.42 -13.71 6.18
C LYS A 149 -5.80 -13.35 6.75
N PHE A 150 -6.44 -12.37 6.15
CA PHE A 150 -7.80 -11.93 6.42
C PHE A 150 -8.65 -12.17 5.17
N ILE A 151 -9.73 -12.92 5.32
CA ILE A 151 -10.68 -13.21 4.25
C ILE A 151 -11.98 -12.46 4.59
N PRO A 152 -12.34 -11.40 3.84
CA PRO A 152 -13.59 -10.71 4.10
C PRO A 152 -14.77 -11.61 3.70
N PHE A 153 -15.65 -11.87 4.66
CA PHE A 153 -16.95 -12.46 4.39
C PHE A 153 -17.92 -11.30 4.21
N ILE A 154 -18.37 -11.07 2.98
CA ILE A 154 -19.49 -10.17 2.74
C ILE A 154 -20.72 -10.91 3.26
N ALA A 155 -21.18 -10.59 4.47
CA ALA A 155 -22.53 -10.94 4.88
C ALA A 155 -23.45 -10.14 3.97
N ILE A 156 -24.15 -10.84 3.07
CA ILE A 156 -25.24 -10.24 2.33
C ILE A 156 -26.38 -10.06 3.35
N GLU A 157 -26.45 -8.90 4.00
CA GLU A 157 -27.75 -8.44 4.49
C GLU A 157 -28.47 -7.84 3.27
N LEU A 158 -29.38 -8.64 2.71
CA LEU A 158 -30.38 -8.24 1.72
C LEU A 158 -31.40 -7.29 2.34
#